data_AF-A0A1B6D424-F1
#
_entry.id   AF-A0A1B6D424-F1
#
_cell.length_a   1.000
_cell.length_b   1.000
_cell.length_c   1.000
_cell.angle_alpha   90.00
_cell.angle_beta   90.00
_cell.angle_gamma   90.00
#
_symmetry.space_group_name_H-M   'P 1'
#
loop_
_entity.id
_entity.type
_entity.pdbx_description
1 polymer ?
#
loop_
_entity_poly.entity_id
_entity_poly.type
_entity_poly.pdbx_seq_one_letter_code
_entity_poly.pdbx_strand_id
1 'polypeptide(L)'
;DLEPDLVERLNKSTEVTHFNLTMNKTDLKSNQSLETEDTFKEPAFSYLYCTTITLAAVLVFLRIGFILKLCMMTLCSTLHLTMYYNSALFESSGKENKLLNLPFWFTICLPIVIAVILFHILDRQIEFTSRTDFLWKAKLKVEQEEVETMRGINKILLENILPAHVAEHFLASKVTQELYHERYNCVAVMFASIPNYKEFYDENDVNKQGLECL
;
A
#
# COMPACT_ATOMS: atom_id res chain seq x y z
N ASP A 1 79.56 4.45 -51.19
CA ASP A 1 79.35 4.96 -49.82
C ASP A 1 78.10 5.82 -49.72
N LEU A 2 76.93 5.18 -49.81
CA LEU A 2 75.64 5.84 -49.53
C LEU A 2 74.81 4.87 -48.66
N GLU A 3 74.89 5.14 -47.36
CA GLU A 3 74.03 4.79 -46.23
C GLU A 3 73.28 3.43 -46.23
N PRO A 4 73.85 2.40 -45.56
CA PRO A 4 73.05 1.32 -44.96
C PRO A 4 71.98 1.84 -43.97
N ASP A 5 72.10 3.08 -43.49
CA ASP A 5 71.15 3.75 -42.60
C ASP A 5 69.79 4.05 -43.29
N LEU A 6 69.77 4.24 -44.62
CA LEU A 6 68.52 4.53 -45.35
C LEU A 6 67.63 3.29 -45.55
N VAL A 7 68.24 2.11 -45.73
CA VAL A 7 67.50 0.85 -45.90
C VAL A 7 66.87 0.40 -44.56
N GLU A 8 67.58 0.60 -43.45
CA GLU A 8 67.06 0.30 -42.12
C GLU A 8 65.94 1.26 -41.72
N ARG A 9 66.04 2.56 -42.08
CA ARG A 9 64.97 3.54 -41.88
C ARG A 9 63.72 3.26 -42.71
N LEU A 10 63.86 2.76 -43.95
CA LEU A 10 62.72 2.37 -44.80
C LEU A 10 62.01 1.11 -44.28
N ASN A 11 62.75 0.10 -43.82
CA ASN A 11 62.15 -1.09 -43.19
C ASN A 11 61.41 -0.73 -41.89
N LYS A 12 62.03 0.11 -41.05
CA LYS A 12 61.40 0.58 -39.81
C LYS A 12 60.15 1.44 -40.07
N SER A 13 60.17 2.28 -41.10
CA SER A 13 58.99 3.06 -41.51
C SER A 13 57.87 2.17 -42.06
N THR A 14 58.21 1.11 -42.81
CA THR A 14 57.24 0.15 -43.36
C THR A 14 56.62 -0.71 -42.26
N GLU A 15 57.41 -1.18 -41.28
CA GLU A 15 56.92 -1.92 -40.12
C GLU A 15 56.03 -1.06 -39.21
N VAL A 16 56.41 0.21 -38.97
CA VAL A 16 55.59 1.16 -38.19
C VAL A 16 54.25 1.44 -38.90
N THR A 17 54.25 1.54 -40.23
CA THR A 17 53.02 1.75 -41.00
C THR A 17 52.13 0.50 -40.99
N HIS A 18 52.72 -0.69 -41.09
CA HIS A 18 51.99 -1.94 -41.00
C HIS A 18 51.42 -2.17 -39.59
N PHE A 19 52.20 -1.87 -38.55
CA PHE A 19 51.80 -1.93 -37.13
C PHE A 19 50.64 -0.97 -36.84
N ASN A 20 50.72 0.29 -37.31
CA ASN A 20 49.65 1.29 -37.18
C ASN A 20 48.38 0.88 -37.94
N LEU A 21 48.49 0.25 -39.11
CA LEU A 21 47.34 -0.29 -39.85
C LEU A 21 46.68 -1.45 -39.12
N THR A 22 47.45 -2.35 -38.49
CA THR A 22 46.91 -3.40 -37.63
C THR A 22 46.27 -2.87 -36.36
N MET A 23 46.88 -1.89 -35.67
CA MET A 23 46.28 -1.27 -34.47
C MET A 23 44.98 -0.54 -34.82
N ASN A 24 44.96 0.25 -35.90
CA ASN A 24 43.76 0.96 -36.33
C ASN A 24 42.64 0.00 -36.76
N LYS A 25 42.99 -1.18 -37.31
CA LYS A 25 42.03 -2.24 -37.65
C LYS A 25 41.53 -3.02 -36.44
N THR A 26 42.36 -3.21 -35.41
CA THR A 26 41.92 -3.81 -34.13
C THR A 26 41.10 -2.83 -33.30
N ASP A 27 41.40 -1.53 -33.33
CA ASP A 27 40.63 -0.48 -32.66
C ASP A 27 39.30 -0.21 -33.35
N LEU A 28 39.24 -0.25 -34.69
CA LEU A 28 37.97 -0.16 -35.39
C LEU A 28 37.07 -1.38 -35.11
N LYS A 29 37.67 -2.57 -34.93
CA LYS A 29 36.95 -3.81 -34.62
C LYS A 29 36.56 -3.91 -33.16
N SER A 30 37.35 -3.36 -32.23
CA SER A 30 37.03 -3.28 -30.81
C SER A 30 35.97 -2.21 -30.53
N ASN A 31 36.06 -1.04 -31.18
CA ASN A 31 35.05 0.01 -31.12
C ASN A 31 33.74 -0.43 -31.80
N GLN A 32 33.80 -1.14 -32.93
CA GLN A 32 32.60 -1.77 -33.50
C GLN A 32 32.01 -2.83 -32.58
N SER A 33 32.81 -3.66 -31.90
CA SER A 33 32.28 -4.66 -30.96
C SER A 33 31.70 -4.04 -29.68
N LEU A 34 32.31 -2.99 -29.14
CA LEU A 34 31.83 -2.24 -27.97
C LEU A 34 30.55 -1.45 -28.28
N GLU A 35 30.47 -0.78 -29.44
CA GLU A 35 29.25 -0.09 -29.86
C GLU A 35 28.11 -1.08 -30.18
N THR A 36 28.40 -2.28 -30.71
CA THR A 36 27.37 -3.30 -30.93
C THR A 36 26.88 -3.98 -29.65
N GLU A 37 27.74 -4.15 -28.64
CA GLU A 37 27.39 -4.82 -27.38
C GLU A 37 26.51 -3.93 -26.48
N ASP A 38 26.70 -2.60 -26.52
CA ASP A 38 25.84 -1.64 -25.82
C ASP A 38 24.52 -1.37 -26.56
N THR A 39 24.54 -1.29 -27.90
CA THR A 39 23.32 -1.01 -28.70
C THR A 39 22.33 -2.18 -28.72
N PHE A 40 22.81 -3.42 -28.53
CA PHE A 40 21.97 -4.62 -28.67
C PHE A 40 21.37 -5.13 -27.35
N LYS A 41 21.87 -4.69 -26.18
CA LYS A 41 21.24 -4.93 -24.87
C LYS A 41 19.98 -4.07 -24.67
N GLU A 42 19.93 -2.87 -25.22
CA GLU A 42 18.82 -1.93 -25.05
C GLU A 42 17.42 -2.45 -25.46
N PRO A 43 17.21 -3.15 -26.59
CA PRO A 43 15.87 -3.59 -27.01
C PRO A 43 15.23 -4.63 -26.08
N ALA A 44 16.02 -5.50 -25.45
CA ALA A 44 15.49 -6.51 -24.53
C ALA A 44 15.03 -5.90 -23.19
N PHE A 45 15.78 -4.94 -22.66
CA PHE A 45 15.40 -4.22 -21.43
C PHE A 45 14.19 -3.31 -21.63
N SER A 46 14.08 -2.66 -22.79
CA SER A 46 12.91 -1.86 -23.17
C SER A 46 11.62 -2.70 -23.19
N TYR A 47 11.69 -3.92 -23.72
CA TYR A 47 10.56 -4.85 -23.75
C TYR A 47 10.12 -5.30 -22.35
N LEU A 48 11.07 -5.62 -21.47
CA LEU A 48 10.79 -5.96 -20.07
C LEU A 48 10.12 -4.79 -19.33
N TYR A 49 10.58 -3.56 -19.56
CA TYR A 49 9.99 -2.36 -18.97
C TYR A 49 8.56 -2.09 -19.46
N CYS A 50 8.30 -2.27 -20.76
CA CYS A 50 6.96 -2.18 -21.31
C CYS A 50 6.02 -3.23 -20.68
N THR A 51 6.49 -4.47 -20.56
CA THR A 51 5.73 -5.59 -19.96
C THR A 51 5.44 -5.33 -18.48
N THR A 52 6.37 -4.77 -17.71
CA THR A 52 6.13 -4.47 -16.30
C THR A 52 5.15 -3.31 -16.12
N ILE A 53 5.20 -2.29 -16.98
CA ILE A 53 4.22 -1.18 -16.96
C ILE A 53 2.82 -1.68 -17.31
N THR A 54 2.67 -2.52 -18.33
CA THR A 54 1.34 -3.04 -18.71
C THR A 54 0.76 -3.92 -17.60
N LEU A 55 1.58 -4.77 -16.95
CA LEU A 55 1.16 -5.53 -15.78
C LEU A 55 0.81 -4.63 -14.59
N ALA A 56 1.58 -3.56 -14.34
CA ALA A 56 1.28 -2.58 -13.30
C ALA A 56 -0.02 -1.80 -13.58
N ALA A 57 -0.31 -1.45 -14.83
CA ALA A 57 -1.56 -0.82 -15.23
C ALA A 57 -2.77 -1.75 -14.96
N VAL A 58 -2.63 -3.06 -15.22
CA VAL A 58 -3.66 -4.05 -14.89
C VAL A 58 -3.90 -4.13 -13.37
N LEU A 59 -2.89 -3.85 -12.54
CA LEU A 59 -3.06 -3.81 -11.09
C LEU A 59 -3.94 -2.67 -10.63
N VAL A 60 -3.93 -1.52 -11.31
CA VAL A 60 -4.71 -0.31 -10.95
C VAL A 60 -6.22 -0.60 -10.95
N PHE A 61 -6.69 -1.61 -11.65
CA PHE A 61 -8.07 -2.09 -11.57
C PHE A 61 -8.36 -2.87 -10.26
N LEU A 62 -7.94 -2.30 -9.12
CA LEU A 62 -7.98 -2.81 -7.75
C LEU A 62 -9.38 -3.16 -7.22
N ARG A 63 -10.44 -2.90 -8.00
CA ARG A 63 -11.83 -3.07 -7.58
C ARG A 63 -12.55 -4.24 -8.26
N ILE A 64 -11.86 -4.94 -9.17
CA ILE A 64 -12.37 -6.12 -9.87
C ILE A 64 -12.07 -7.37 -9.02
N GLY A 65 -12.97 -8.36 -9.00
CA GLY A 65 -12.76 -9.60 -8.24
C GLY A 65 -11.47 -10.33 -8.62
N PHE A 66 -10.84 -11.01 -7.63
CA PHE A 66 -9.52 -11.63 -7.77
C PHE A 66 -9.42 -12.64 -8.93
N ILE A 67 -10.51 -13.37 -9.21
CA ILE A 67 -10.56 -14.37 -10.30
C ILE A 67 -10.42 -13.68 -11.66
N LEU A 68 -11.21 -12.64 -11.91
CA LEU A 68 -11.18 -11.94 -13.19
C LEU A 68 -9.83 -11.24 -13.38
N LYS A 69 -9.28 -10.65 -12.32
CA LYS A 69 -7.96 -10.02 -12.34
C LYS A 69 -6.83 -11.02 -12.63
N LEU A 70 -6.88 -12.21 -12.03
CA LEU A 70 -5.95 -13.29 -12.32
C LEU A 70 -6.04 -13.72 -13.79
N CYS A 71 -7.25 -13.95 -14.32
CA CYS A 71 -7.45 -14.30 -15.73
C CYS A 71 -6.84 -13.23 -16.66
N MET A 72 -7.10 -11.94 -16.39
CA MET A 72 -6.55 -10.84 -17.18
C MET A 72 -5.02 -10.75 -17.10
N MET A 73 -4.43 -10.97 -15.92
CA MET A 73 -2.98 -11.00 -15.73
C MET A 73 -2.33 -12.17 -16.51
N THR A 74 -2.93 -13.36 -16.46
CA THR A 74 -2.45 -14.51 -17.23
C THR A 74 -2.58 -14.31 -18.74
N LEU A 75 -3.68 -13.74 -19.20
CA LEU A 75 -3.89 -13.42 -20.62
C LEU A 75 -2.88 -12.38 -21.10
N CYS A 76 -2.68 -11.30 -20.34
CA CYS A 76 -1.73 -10.25 -20.68
C CYS A 76 -0.29 -10.80 -20.74
N SER A 77 0.12 -11.60 -19.76
CA SER A 77 1.46 -12.20 -19.71
C SER A 77 1.71 -13.19 -20.86
N THR A 78 0.72 -14.02 -21.21
CA THR A 78 0.83 -14.97 -22.34
C THR A 78 0.87 -14.26 -23.70
N LEU A 79 0.11 -13.18 -23.88
CA LEU A 79 0.17 -12.34 -25.08
C LEU A 79 1.55 -11.67 -25.24
N HIS A 80 2.11 -11.13 -24.16
CA HIS A 80 3.47 -10.57 -24.18
C HIS A 80 4.50 -11.68 -24.51
N LEU A 81 4.44 -12.84 -23.86
CA LEU A 81 5.36 -13.94 -24.16
C LEU A 81 5.29 -14.41 -25.63
N THR A 82 4.07 -14.47 -26.19
CA THR A 82 3.86 -14.84 -27.60
C THR A 82 4.40 -13.78 -28.55
N MET A 83 4.16 -12.49 -28.25
CA MET A 83 4.72 -11.39 -29.04
C MET A 83 6.25 -11.39 -29.01
N TYR A 84 6.84 -11.65 -27.85
CA TYR A 84 8.27 -11.76 -27.69
C TYR A 84 8.85 -12.90 -28.54
N TYR A 85 8.22 -14.09 -28.49
CA TYR A 85 8.62 -15.27 -29.28
C TYR A 85 8.62 -14.99 -30.78
N ASN A 86 7.60 -14.27 -31.28
CA ASN A 86 7.45 -13.96 -32.70
C ASN A 86 8.31 -12.78 -33.17
N SER A 87 8.93 -12.03 -32.26
CA SER A 87 9.75 -10.88 -32.62
C SER A 87 11.12 -11.30 -33.16
N ALA A 88 11.62 -10.61 -34.20
CA ALA A 88 12.95 -10.85 -34.78
C ALA A 88 14.12 -10.67 -33.78
N LEU A 89 13.84 -10.06 -32.62
CA LEU A 89 14.77 -9.93 -31.50
C LEU A 89 15.14 -11.28 -30.87
N PHE A 90 14.26 -12.28 -30.94
CA PHE A 90 14.55 -13.63 -30.44
C PHE A 90 15.71 -14.29 -31.20
N GLU A 91 15.72 -14.15 -32.53
CA GLU A 91 16.77 -14.74 -33.38
C GLU A 91 18.12 -14.02 -33.23
N SER A 92 18.08 -12.72 -32.99
CA SER A 92 19.29 -11.90 -32.85
C SER A 92 19.93 -12.07 -31.45
N SER A 93 19.14 -12.18 -30.39
CA SER A 93 19.67 -12.42 -29.04
C SER A 93 20.12 -13.86 -28.76
N GLY A 94 19.71 -14.83 -29.58
CA GLY A 94 20.24 -16.19 -29.52
C GLY A 94 21.71 -16.33 -29.95
N LYS A 95 22.27 -15.35 -30.67
CA LYS A 95 23.62 -15.42 -31.26
C LYS A 95 24.74 -14.89 -30.35
N GLU A 96 24.44 -14.05 -29.36
CA GLU A 96 25.47 -13.32 -28.59
C GLU A 96 25.71 -13.80 -27.15
N ASN A 97 24.91 -14.72 -26.61
CA ASN A 97 25.04 -15.13 -25.20
C ASN A 97 26.10 -16.22 -24.95
N LYS A 98 27.33 -16.01 -25.42
CA LYS A 98 28.50 -16.87 -25.12
C LYS A 98 29.20 -16.55 -23.80
N LEU A 99 28.88 -15.41 -23.16
CA LEU A 99 29.63 -14.93 -21.99
C LEU A 99 29.20 -15.57 -20.65
N LEU A 100 27.95 -16.01 -20.51
CA LEU A 100 27.38 -16.45 -19.22
C LEU A 100 26.94 -17.93 -19.16
N ASN A 101 27.03 -18.70 -20.25
CA ASN A 101 26.60 -20.11 -20.36
C ASN A 101 25.16 -20.43 -19.89
N LEU A 102 24.32 -19.42 -19.59
CA LEU A 102 22.91 -19.61 -19.30
C LEU A 102 22.08 -19.52 -20.59
N PRO A 103 21.06 -20.38 -20.77
CA PRO A 103 20.18 -20.28 -21.93
C PRO A 103 19.44 -18.93 -21.89
N PHE A 104 19.54 -18.16 -22.98
CA PHE A 104 18.97 -16.81 -23.11
C PHE A 104 17.49 -16.70 -22.68
N TRP A 105 16.71 -17.76 -22.91
CA TRP A 105 15.33 -17.89 -22.45
C TRP A 105 15.16 -17.65 -20.94
N PHE A 106 16.09 -18.13 -20.11
CA PHE A 106 16.02 -17.95 -18.67
C PHE A 106 16.22 -16.49 -18.26
N THR A 107 17.08 -15.74 -18.95
CA THR A 107 17.36 -14.33 -18.63
C THR A 107 16.13 -13.43 -18.76
N ILE A 108 15.18 -13.78 -19.64
CA ILE A 108 13.96 -12.98 -19.90
C ILE A 108 12.73 -13.60 -19.25
N CYS A 109 12.59 -14.93 -19.25
CA CYS A 109 11.44 -15.57 -18.61
C CYS A 109 11.47 -15.41 -17.09
N LEU A 110 12.65 -15.50 -16.46
CA LEU A 110 12.80 -15.42 -15.01
C LEU A 110 12.29 -14.08 -14.42
N PRO A 111 12.67 -12.89 -14.92
CA PRO A 111 12.16 -11.63 -14.37
C PRO A 111 10.65 -11.45 -14.60
N ILE A 112 10.10 -11.94 -15.72
CA ILE A 112 8.65 -11.87 -16.00
C ILE A 112 7.88 -12.76 -15.01
N VAL A 113 8.35 -13.99 -14.77
CA VAL A 113 7.72 -14.90 -13.81
C VAL A 113 7.77 -14.33 -12.40
N ILE A 114 8.90 -13.76 -11.98
CA ILE A 114 9.03 -13.09 -10.67
C ILE A 114 8.07 -11.90 -10.58
N ALA A 115 7.98 -11.05 -11.61
CA ALA A 115 7.07 -9.91 -11.62
C ALA A 115 5.60 -10.35 -11.49
N VAL A 116 5.18 -11.39 -12.22
CA VAL A 116 3.83 -11.95 -12.13
C VAL A 116 3.53 -12.48 -10.72
N ILE A 117 4.47 -13.20 -10.10
CA ILE A 117 4.31 -13.70 -8.73
C ILE A 117 4.19 -12.53 -7.74
N LEU A 118 5.08 -11.54 -7.82
CA LEU A 118 5.07 -10.37 -6.94
C LEU A 118 3.75 -9.60 -7.07
N PHE A 119 3.30 -9.34 -8.29
CA PHE A 119 2.05 -8.66 -8.56
C PHE A 119 0.83 -9.45 -8.07
N HIS A 120 0.86 -10.78 -8.19
CA HIS A 120 -0.18 -11.65 -7.63
C HIS A 120 -0.22 -11.58 -6.09
N ILE A 121 0.94 -11.59 -5.44
CA ILE A 121 1.03 -11.45 -3.98
C ILE A 121 0.51 -10.08 -3.53
N LEU A 122 0.93 -9.00 -4.21
CA LEU A 122 0.49 -7.64 -3.90
C LEU A 122 -1.03 -7.50 -4.01
N ASP A 123 -1.64 -8.06 -5.05
CA ASP A 123 -3.09 -8.05 -5.23
C ASP A 123 -3.82 -8.72 -4.06
N ARG A 124 -3.35 -9.91 -3.66
CA ARG A 124 -3.90 -10.65 -2.53
C ARG A 124 -3.74 -9.90 -1.20
N GLN A 125 -2.61 -9.21 -1.00
CA GLN A 125 -2.37 -8.39 0.19
C GLN A 125 -3.33 -7.20 0.25
N ILE A 126 -3.57 -6.53 -0.87
CA ILE A 126 -4.49 -5.39 -0.95
C ILE A 126 -5.91 -5.83 -0.63
N GLU A 127 -6.38 -6.94 -1.22
CA GLU A 127 -7.71 -7.48 -0.94
C GLU A 127 -7.87 -7.88 0.54
N PHE A 128 -6.89 -8.61 1.08
CA PHE A 128 -6.90 -9.01 2.49
C PHE A 128 -6.93 -7.81 3.44
N THR A 129 -6.11 -6.80 3.15
CA THR A 129 -6.09 -5.55 3.91
C THR A 129 -7.43 -4.84 3.82
N SER A 130 -8.03 -4.74 2.64
CA SER A 130 -9.35 -4.11 2.46
C SER A 130 -10.47 -4.83 3.21
N ARG A 131 -10.49 -6.16 3.20
CA ARG A 131 -11.47 -6.95 3.98
C ARG A 131 -11.28 -6.77 5.46
N THR A 132 -10.02 -6.77 5.92
CA THR A 132 -9.69 -6.55 7.32
C THR A 132 -10.09 -5.15 7.76
N ASP A 133 -9.77 -4.12 6.97
CA ASP A 133 -10.18 -2.74 7.21
C ASP A 133 -11.71 -2.61 7.28
N PHE A 134 -12.45 -3.27 6.37
CA PHE A 134 -13.91 -3.30 6.43
C PHE A 134 -14.43 -3.94 7.73
N LEU A 135 -13.90 -5.11 8.11
CA LEU A 135 -14.30 -5.79 9.34
C LEU A 135 -13.97 -4.95 10.59
N TRP A 136 -12.80 -4.32 10.61
CA TRP A 136 -12.38 -3.44 11.70
C TRP A 136 -13.27 -2.22 11.80
N LYS A 137 -13.60 -1.57 10.66
CA LYS A 137 -14.55 -0.45 10.62
C LYS A 137 -15.94 -0.87 11.07
N ALA A 138 -16.42 -2.04 10.65
CA ALA A 138 -17.70 -2.57 11.08
C ALA A 138 -17.72 -2.82 12.60
N LYS A 139 -16.67 -3.44 13.13
CA LYS A 139 -16.52 -3.67 14.58
C LYS A 139 -16.46 -2.37 15.36
N LEU A 140 -15.61 -1.42 14.94
CA LEU A 140 -15.48 -0.11 15.58
C LEU A 140 -16.80 0.66 15.59
N LYS A 141 -17.60 0.55 14.52
CA LYS A 141 -18.92 1.19 14.47
C LYS A 141 -19.88 0.62 15.53
N VAL A 142 -19.90 -0.69 15.70
CA VAL A 142 -20.74 -1.35 16.72
C VAL A 142 -20.29 -0.95 18.12
N GLU A 143 -18.99 -1.02 18.40
CA GLU A 143 -18.43 -0.62 19.69
C GLU A 143 -18.71 0.87 19.99
N GLN A 144 -18.66 1.73 18.98
CA GLN A 144 -18.97 3.14 19.13
C GLN A 144 -20.45 3.40 19.45
N GLU A 145 -21.36 2.67 18.80
CA GLU A 145 -22.80 2.74 19.09
C GLU A 145 -23.10 2.25 20.52
N GLU A 146 -22.46 1.18 20.96
CA GLU A 146 -22.58 0.68 22.34
C GLU A 146 -22.07 1.71 23.37
N VAL A 147 -20.91 2.33 23.13
CA VAL A 147 -20.38 3.39 24.00
C VAL A 147 -21.31 4.61 24.03
N GLU A 148 -21.90 5.00 22.91
CA GLU A 148 -22.83 6.12 22.84
C GLU A 148 -24.12 5.84 23.61
N THR A 149 -24.70 4.65 23.44
CA THR A 149 -25.91 4.24 24.19
C THR A 149 -25.65 4.19 25.69
N MET A 150 -24.52 3.62 26.12
CA MET A 150 -24.11 3.58 27.53
C MET A 150 -23.91 5.00 28.09
N ARG A 151 -23.27 5.89 27.33
CA ARG A 151 -23.12 7.31 27.71
C ARG A 151 -24.48 7.99 27.87
N GLY A 152 -25.44 7.71 26.99
CA GLY A 152 -26.81 8.22 27.07
C GLY A 152 -27.54 7.74 28.31
N ILE A 153 -27.45 6.44 28.63
CA ILE A 153 -28.04 5.86 29.85
C ILE A 153 -27.43 6.51 31.10
N ASN A 154 -26.10 6.60 31.17
CA ASN A 154 -25.40 7.24 32.29
C ASN A 154 -25.82 8.70 32.45
N LYS A 155 -26.02 9.44 31.36
CA LYS A 155 -26.51 10.82 31.43
C LYS A 155 -27.89 10.90 32.07
N ILE A 156 -28.84 10.08 31.62
CA ILE A 156 -30.21 10.07 32.18
C ILE A 156 -30.18 9.71 33.68
N LEU A 157 -29.41 8.69 34.05
CA LEU A 157 -29.28 8.27 35.45
C LEU A 157 -28.70 9.38 36.32
N LEU A 158 -27.70 10.10 35.79
CA LEU A 158 -27.01 11.15 36.54
C LEU A 158 -27.88 12.41 36.65
N GLU A 159 -28.62 12.78 35.60
CA GLU A 159 -29.57 13.90 35.62
C GLU A 159 -30.79 13.65 36.52
N ASN A 160 -31.10 12.39 36.85
CA ASN A 160 -32.14 12.05 37.83
C ASN A 160 -31.75 12.38 39.27
N ILE A 161 -30.45 12.40 39.59
CA ILE A 161 -29.96 12.63 40.97
C ILE A 161 -29.17 13.93 41.11
N LEU A 162 -28.65 14.48 40.02
CA LEU A 162 -27.84 15.69 39.98
C LEU A 162 -28.45 16.69 38.98
N PRO A 163 -28.34 18.01 39.25
CA PRO A 163 -28.67 19.02 38.24
C PRO A 163 -27.84 18.84 36.96
N ALA A 164 -28.41 19.18 35.79
CA ALA A 164 -27.81 18.91 34.48
C ALA A 164 -26.36 19.40 34.31
N HIS A 165 -26.03 20.61 34.76
CA HIS A 165 -24.67 21.15 34.66
C HIS A 165 -23.63 20.37 35.49
N VAL A 166 -24.06 19.84 36.65
CA VAL A 166 -23.22 19.00 37.51
C VAL A 166 -23.04 17.63 36.89
N ALA A 167 -24.09 17.07 36.31
CA ALA A 167 -24.02 15.79 35.59
C ALA A 167 -23.01 15.85 34.44
N GLU A 168 -23.01 16.93 33.65
CA GLU A 168 -22.02 17.11 32.56
C GLU A 168 -20.58 17.18 33.07
N HIS A 169 -20.34 17.85 34.22
CA HIS A 169 -19.02 17.90 34.84
C HIS A 169 -18.48 16.50 35.18
N PHE A 170 -19.31 15.64 35.79
CA PHE A 170 -18.93 14.27 36.14
C PHE A 170 -18.85 13.32 34.94
N LEU A 171 -19.61 13.56 33.87
CA LEU A 171 -19.48 12.80 32.61
C LEU A 171 -18.24 13.18 31.80
N ALA A 172 -17.72 14.41 31.97
CA ALA A 172 -16.52 14.90 31.31
C ALA A 172 -15.25 14.59 32.11
N SER A 173 -15.31 14.62 33.45
CA SER A 173 -14.18 14.31 34.31
C SER A 173 -14.01 12.80 34.49
N LYS A 174 -12.86 12.26 34.08
CA LYS A 174 -12.47 10.87 34.36
C LYS A 174 -11.99 10.65 35.80
N VAL A 175 -11.81 11.71 36.58
CA VAL A 175 -11.25 11.64 37.94
C VAL A 175 -12.40 11.57 38.93
N THR A 176 -12.68 10.36 39.40
CA THR A 176 -13.91 10.02 40.13
C THR A 176 -13.89 10.34 41.63
N GLN A 177 -12.85 11.02 42.13
CA GLN A 177 -12.62 11.15 43.58
C GLN A 177 -12.63 12.57 44.13
N GLU A 178 -12.92 13.58 43.31
CA GLU A 178 -12.97 14.98 43.77
C GLU A 178 -14.41 15.40 44.09
N LEU A 179 -14.60 16.09 45.22
CA LEU A 179 -15.89 16.65 45.63
C LEU A 179 -16.20 17.88 44.77
N TYR A 180 -17.38 17.91 44.15
CA TYR A 180 -17.85 19.07 43.41
C TYR A 180 -18.50 20.10 44.36
N HIS A 181 -18.10 21.37 44.26
CA HIS A 181 -18.73 22.49 44.95
C HIS A 181 -18.62 23.78 44.12
N GLU A 182 -19.66 24.61 44.14
CA GLU A 182 -19.66 25.91 43.45
C GLU A 182 -20.36 26.98 44.30
N ARG A 183 -19.80 28.19 44.34
CA ARG A 183 -20.34 29.32 45.10
C ARG A 183 -21.20 30.19 44.19
N TYR A 184 -22.43 30.46 44.63
CA TYR A 184 -23.36 31.38 43.96
C TYR A 184 -23.51 32.68 44.76
N ASN A 185 -23.53 33.83 44.07
CA ASN A 185 -23.66 35.16 44.71
C ASN A 185 -25.12 35.56 45.02
N CYS A 186 -26.10 34.94 44.35
CA CYS A 186 -27.52 35.23 44.50
C CYS A 186 -28.31 33.95 44.24
N VAL A 187 -29.11 33.50 45.23
CA VAL A 187 -29.94 32.30 45.15
C VAL A 187 -31.25 32.52 45.90
N ALA A 188 -32.32 31.84 45.48
CA ALA A 188 -33.60 31.81 46.19
C ALA A 188 -33.92 30.35 46.57
N VAL A 189 -34.41 30.14 47.79
CA VAL A 189 -34.80 28.84 48.32
C VAL A 189 -36.25 28.92 48.79
N MET A 190 -37.08 27.98 48.36
CA MET A 190 -38.48 27.85 48.79
C MET A 190 -38.68 26.50 49.47
N PHE A 191 -39.41 26.52 50.58
CA PHE A 191 -39.86 25.31 51.25
C PHE A 191 -41.37 25.21 51.08
N ALA A 192 -41.85 24.01 50.78
CA ALA A 192 -43.26 23.68 50.76
C ALA A 192 -43.48 22.49 51.67
N SER A 193 -44.53 22.53 52.50
CA SER A 193 -44.92 21.43 53.36
C SER A 193 -46.43 21.22 53.25
N ILE A 194 -46.85 19.95 53.32
CA ILE A 194 -48.26 19.58 53.39
C ILE A 194 -48.61 19.48 54.88
N PRO A 195 -49.40 20.42 55.45
CA PRO A 195 -49.80 20.32 56.84
C PRO A 195 -50.73 19.11 57.03
N ASN A 196 -50.63 18.47 58.20
CA ASN A 196 -51.52 17.38 58.62
C ASN A 196 -51.61 16.17 57.64
N TYR A 197 -50.60 15.94 56.79
CA TYR A 197 -50.59 14.82 55.81
C TYR A 197 -50.96 13.46 56.42
N LYS A 198 -50.49 13.18 57.64
CA LYS A 198 -50.73 11.93 58.37
C LYS A 198 -52.22 11.65 58.64
N GLU A 199 -53.06 12.68 58.73
CA GLU A 199 -54.50 12.51 59.00
C GLU A 199 -55.28 12.10 57.75
N PHE A 200 -54.73 12.32 56.55
CA PHE A 200 -55.35 12.05 55.26
C PHE A 200 -54.74 10.85 54.51
N TYR A 201 -53.65 10.28 55.05
CA TYR A 201 -52.94 9.15 54.45
C TYR A 201 -53.49 7.82 54.98
N ASP A 202 -53.83 6.90 54.08
CA ASP A 202 -54.29 5.55 54.41
C ASP A 202 -53.67 4.50 53.48
N GLU A 203 -53.07 3.46 54.06
CA GLU A 203 -52.37 2.36 53.38
C GLU A 203 -53.31 1.19 53.14
N ASN A 204 -54.20 1.34 52.17
CA ASN A 204 -55.09 0.27 51.74
C ASN A 204 -54.71 -0.26 50.36
N ASP A 205 -55.01 -1.54 50.10
CA ASP A 205 -54.81 -2.16 48.78
C ASP A 205 -55.60 -1.45 47.66
N VAL A 206 -56.74 -0.84 48.02
CA VAL A 206 -57.54 0.01 47.10
C VAL A 206 -56.77 1.25 46.67
N ASN A 207 -55.89 1.79 47.53
CA ASN A 207 -55.06 2.97 47.28
C ASN A 207 -53.63 2.61 46.85
N LYS A 208 -53.40 1.38 46.37
CA LYS A 208 -52.08 0.83 46.03
C LYS A 208 -51.02 1.12 47.10
N GLN A 209 -51.36 0.88 48.38
CA GLN A 209 -50.44 1.13 49.51
C GLN A 209 -50.02 2.60 49.65
N GLY A 210 -50.88 3.55 49.26
CA GLY A 210 -50.61 4.98 49.42
C GLY A 210 -49.82 5.64 48.28
N LEU A 211 -49.38 4.86 47.27
CA LEU A 211 -48.61 5.38 46.12
C LEU A 211 -49.39 6.32 45.21
N GLU A 212 -50.72 6.20 45.13
CA GLU A 212 -51.53 7.09 44.30
C GLU A 212 -51.74 8.47 44.95
N CYS A 213 -51.37 8.62 46.23
CA CYS A 213 -51.54 9.85 47.00
C CYS A 213 -50.23 10.62 47.24
N LEU A 214 -49.15 10.27 46.53
CA LEU A 214 -47.82 10.88 46.61
C LEU A 214 -47.38 11.45 45.26
#